data_AF-A0A328ELV3-F1
#
_entry.id   AF-A0A328ELV3-F1
#
_cell.length_a   1.000
_cell.length_b   1.000
_cell.length_c   1.000
_cell.angle_alpha   90.00
_cell.angle_beta   90.00
_cell.angle_gamma   90.00
#
_symmetry.space_group_name_H-M   'P 1'
#
loop_
_entity.id
_entity.type
_entity.pdbx_description
1 polymer ?
#
loop_
_entity_poly.entity_id
_entity_poly.type
_entity_poly.pdbx_seq_one_letter_code
_entity_poly.pdbx_strand_id
1 'polypeptide(L)'
;MIIVNLSQDFSKQNKYLSNTLLKEIKKNLELKKKIIIYINKKGEYSSLICENCKKIFKCKNCDSSLNIHSEKMICHICGYSEDLKNNCDNCNSKNLLKIGVGTEQIEKSLKNIFPEKRIFRFDMQSVRNKTEKENSLVWLNDADIIIGTKMITTGFDFSSVGLIGVILVEQELQIAKYNSEEKLFINIKQLIGRGARRGEETTFVLQSFIPENPTIKMILEDNYKNFFIKTLKERKLFNYPPFIEYAILEYRNAEKTKALNYIKNLKAKLDNLNFDGKIEIISTENAFKKFNQFHYKIILKGKDLRIFLEGIKKEIFTESHLSLSFE
;
A
#
# COMPACT_ATOMS: atom_id res chain seq x y z
N MET A 1 -2.94 -2.26 -22.29
CA MET A 1 -2.96 -1.53 -21.00
C MET A 1 -2.30 -0.17 -21.21
N ILE A 2 -2.61 0.84 -20.40
CA ILE A 2 -2.01 2.18 -20.50
C ILE A 2 -1.26 2.47 -19.20
N ILE A 3 0.00 2.90 -19.30
CA ILE A 3 0.75 3.50 -18.19
C ILE A 3 0.75 5.01 -18.36
N VAL A 4 0.55 5.75 -17.26
CA VAL A 4 0.52 7.21 -17.27
C VAL A 4 1.52 7.76 -16.26
N ASN A 5 2.48 8.53 -16.76
CA ASN A 5 3.41 9.28 -15.92
C ASN A 5 2.71 10.52 -15.36
N LEU A 6 2.37 10.50 -14.07
CA LEU A 6 1.68 11.61 -13.39
C LEU A 6 2.50 12.90 -13.29
N SER A 7 3.82 12.83 -13.51
CA SER A 7 4.67 14.03 -13.62
C SER A 7 4.65 14.65 -15.04
N GLN A 8 4.03 13.99 -16.03
CA GLN A 8 3.87 14.50 -17.40
C GLN A 8 2.38 14.76 -17.72
N ASP A 9 1.49 13.80 -17.43
CA ASP A 9 0.04 13.94 -17.60
C ASP A 9 -0.65 14.28 -16.27
N PHE A 10 -0.55 15.54 -15.88
CA PHE A 10 -1.20 16.11 -14.70
C PHE A 10 -2.47 16.88 -15.10
N SER A 11 -3.61 16.62 -14.46
CA SER A 11 -4.83 17.37 -14.78
C SER A 11 -4.97 18.68 -14.00
N LYS A 12 -5.27 19.77 -14.71
CA LYS A 12 -5.75 21.02 -14.10
C LYS A 12 -7.13 20.86 -13.44
N GLN A 13 -7.92 19.86 -13.86
CA GLN A 13 -9.23 19.56 -13.27
C GLN A 13 -9.10 18.71 -12.00
N ASN A 14 -8.00 17.97 -11.83
CA ASN A 14 -7.78 17.17 -10.62
C ASN A 14 -6.31 16.85 -10.32
N LYS A 15 -5.86 17.21 -9.12
CA LYS A 15 -4.50 16.92 -8.62
C LYS A 15 -4.21 15.45 -8.28
N TYR A 16 -5.19 14.55 -8.40
CA TYR A 16 -5.05 13.10 -8.14
C TYR A 16 -5.37 12.22 -9.36
N LEU A 17 -5.83 12.79 -10.48
CA LEU A 17 -6.26 12.05 -11.67
C LEU A 17 -5.62 12.68 -12.91
N SER A 18 -4.92 11.87 -13.69
CA SER A 18 -4.37 12.25 -15.00
C SER A 18 -5.46 12.61 -16.02
N ASN A 19 -5.12 13.38 -17.05
CA ASN A 19 -6.09 13.70 -18.10
C ASN A 19 -6.44 12.45 -18.92
N THR A 20 -5.49 11.52 -19.11
CA THR A 20 -5.74 10.21 -19.73
C THR A 20 -6.76 9.40 -18.94
N LEU A 21 -6.62 9.30 -17.61
CA LEU A 21 -7.61 8.60 -16.78
C LEU A 21 -8.98 9.30 -16.83
N LEU A 22 -9.02 10.63 -16.73
CA LEU A 22 -10.28 11.40 -16.84
C LEU A 22 -10.97 11.28 -18.21
N LYS A 23 -10.20 11.15 -19.30
CA LYS A 23 -10.70 10.92 -20.66
C LYS A 23 -11.33 9.54 -20.80
N GLU A 24 -10.63 8.49 -20.36
CA GLU A 24 -11.17 7.13 -20.39
C GLU A 24 -12.35 6.96 -19.43
N ILE A 25 -12.40 7.70 -18.31
CA ILE A 25 -13.59 7.75 -17.45
C ILE A 25 -14.80 8.31 -18.22
N LYS A 26 -14.67 9.47 -18.88
CA LYS A 26 -15.76 10.10 -19.66
C LYS A 26 -16.31 9.14 -20.73
N LYS A 27 -15.42 8.62 -21.58
CA LYS A 27 -15.72 7.63 -22.62
C LYS A 27 -16.48 6.41 -22.11
N ASN A 28 -16.10 5.85 -20.94
CA ASN A 28 -16.79 4.68 -20.40
C ASN A 28 -18.14 5.02 -19.75
N LEU A 29 -18.28 6.20 -19.13
CA LEU A 29 -19.56 6.72 -18.63
C LEU A 29 -20.58 7.01 -19.76
N GLU A 30 -20.09 7.46 -20.92
CA GLU A 30 -20.89 7.68 -22.14
C GLU A 30 -21.39 6.34 -22.70
N LEU A 31 -20.51 5.33 -22.76
CA LEU A 31 -20.82 3.95 -23.15
C LEU A 31 -21.63 3.16 -22.09
N LYS A 32 -22.02 3.80 -20.97
CA LYS A 32 -22.71 3.19 -19.82
C LYS A 32 -21.99 1.97 -19.22
N LYS A 33 -20.67 1.83 -19.43
CA LYS A 33 -19.83 0.80 -18.81
C LYS A 33 -19.44 1.19 -17.39
N LYS A 34 -19.35 0.21 -16.49
CA LYS A 34 -18.87 0.39 -15.11
C LYS A 34 -17.38 0.74 -15.08
N ILE A 35 -17.02 1.55 -14.09
CA ILE A 35 -15.66 2.00 -13.85
C ILE A 35 -15.22 1.55 -12.46
N ILE A 36 -14.05 0.94 -12.37
CA ILE A 36 -13.41 0.56 -11.11
C ILE A 36 -12.20 1.47 -10.89
N ILE A 37 -12.14 2.13 -9.75
CA ILE A 37 -11.00 2.95 -9.32
C ILE A 37 -10.35 2.31 -8.09
N TYR A 38 -9.20 1.68 -8.30
CA TYR A 38 -8.41 1.03 -7.26
C TYR A 38 -7.37 1.99 -6.68
N ILE A 39 -7.34 2.09 -5.36
CA ILE A 39 -6.30 2.76 -4.58
C ILE A 39 -5.95 1.91 -3.36
N ASN A 40 -4.67 1.74 -3.05
CA ASN A 40 -4.22 0.68 -2.14
C ASN A 40 -4.67 0.85 -0.68
N LYS A 41 -4.97 2.08 -0.22
CA LYS A 41 -5.13 2.42 1.20
C LYS A 41 -6.26 3.42 1.48
N LYS A 42 -6.79 3.37 2.69
CA LYS A 42 -7.40 4.53 3.39
C LYS A 42 -6.23 5.30 4.02
N GLY A 43 -6.21 6.64 3.94
CA GLY A 43 -5.04 7.46 4.30
C GLY A 43 -4.52 7.22 5.74
N GLU A 44 -3.26 7.48 6.07
CA GLU A 44 -2.27 8.28 5.32
C GLU A 44 -0.97 7.50 5.05
N TYR A 45 -0.25 7.90 4.00
CA TYR A 45 1.02 8.64 4.14
C TYR A 45 1.00 9.74 3.06
N SER A 46 1.76 10.83 3.20
CA SER A 46 1.75 11.92 2.21
C SER A 46 3.13 12.19 1.62
N SER A 47 3.30 12.04 0.31
CA SER A 47 4.53 12.43 -0.38
C SER A 47 4.49 13.89 -0.81
N LEU A 48 5.65 14.53 -0.91
CA LEU A 48 5.76 15.91 -1.39
C LEU A 48 6.02 15.92 -2.91
N ILE A 49 5.34 16.82 -3.64
CA ILE A 49 5.59 17.09 -5.06
C ILE A 49 5.65 18.60 -5.32
N CYS A 50 6.43 19.05 -6.28
CA CYS A 50 6.38 20.42 -6.77
C CYS A 50 5.29 20.58 -7.84
N GLU A 51 4.40 21.57 -7.71
CA GLU A 51 3.32 21.79 -8.67
C GLU A 51 3.80 22.37 -10.00
N ASN A 52 4.94 23.10 -10.02
CA ASN A 52 5.53 23.67 -11.24
C ASN A 52 6.23 22.59 -12.08
N CYS A 53 7.32 21.99 -11.58
CA CYS A 53 8.14 21.06 -12.36
C CYS A 53 7.78 19.57 -12.15
N LYS A 54 6.76 19.26 -11.35
CA LYS A 54 6.28 17.90 -11.06
C LYS A 54 7.34 16.93 -10.48
N LYS A 55 8.48 17.44 -10.01
CA LYS A 55 9.48 16.67 -9.24
C LYS A 55 8.92 16.25 -7.89
N ILE A 56 9.22 15.02 -7.51
CA ILE A 56 8.87 14.41 -6.23
C ILE A 56 10.13 14.29 -5.38
N PHE A 57 9.97 14.44 -4.07
CA PHE A 57 11.06 14.30 -3.14
C PHE A 57 11.29 12.81 -2.84
N LYS A 58 12.45 12.31 -3.24
CA LYS A 58 12.85 10.91 -3.17
C LYS A 58 14.00 10.70 -2.18
N CYS A 59 14.11 9.49 -1.65
CA CYS A 59 15.22 9.08 -0.82
C CYS A 59 16.49 8.90 -1.64
N LYS A 60 17.54 9.66 -1.32
CA LYS A 60 18.86 9.57 -1.97
C LYS A 60 19.56 8.20 -1.80
N ASN A 61 19.10 7.36 -0.87
CA ASN A 61 19.68 6.04 -0.61
C ASN A 61 18.99 4.90 -1.39
N CYS A 62 17.76 5.07 -1.89
CA CYS A 62 16.98 3.99 -2.50
C CYS A 62 15.91 4.41 -3.53
N ASP A 63 15.90 5.68 -3.97
CA ASP A 63 15.00 6.26 -4.99
C ASP A 63 13.47 6.19 -4.69
N SER A 64 13.05 5.63 -3.55
CA SER A 64 11.65 5.66 -3.10
C SER A 64 11.20 7.08 -2.79
N SER A 65 9.95 7.46 -3.09
CA SER A 65 9.39 8.73 -2.60
C SER A 65 9.42 8.81 -1.07
N LEU A 66 9.65 10.01 -0.52
CA LEU A 66 9.60 10.27 0.91
C LEU A 66 8.16 10.49 1.39
N ASN A 67 7.93 10.26 2.68
CA ASN A 67 6.64 10.46 3.35
C ASN A 67 6.76 11.54 4.43
N ILE A 68 5.85 12.50 4.42
CA ILE A 68 5.81 13.61 5.36
C ILE A 68 5.23 13.12 6.69
N HIS A 69 5.96 13.33 7.77
CA HIS A 69 5.58 13.11 9.15
C HIS A 69 5.80 14.43 9.90
N SER A 70 4.72 15.18 10.12
CA SER A 70 4.73 16.56 10.62
C SER A 70 5.68 17.48 9.83
N GLU A 71 6.89 17.69 10.35
CA GLU A 71 7.91 18.61 9.85
C GLU A 71 9.10 17.91 9.19
N LYS A 72 9.06 16.57 9.02
CA LYS A 72 10.12 15.78 8.36
C LYS A 72 9.58 14.96 7.19
N MET A 73 10.46 14.66 6.25
CA MET A 73 10.26 13.72 5.14
C MET A 73 11.08 12.45 5.40
N ILE A 74 10.42 11.30 5.48
CA ILE A 74 10.99 10.03 5.94
C ILE A 74 10.82 8.95 4.86
N CYS A 75 11.89 8.22 4.58
CA CYS A 75 11.86 6.98 3.82
C CYS A 75 11.52 5.81 4.77
N HIS A 76 10.40 5.13 4.52
CA HIS A 76 10.04 3.95 5.31
C HIS A 76 10.88 2.71 4.98
N ILE A 77 11.53 2.66 3.80
CA ILE A 77 12.31 1.49 3.35
C ILE A 77 13.68 1.42 4.07
N CYS A 78 14.38 2.55 4.23
CA CYS A 78 15.74 2.59 4.80
C CYS A 78 15.91 3.53 5.99
N GLY A 79 14.84 4.15 6.50
CA GLY A 79 14.88 5.04 7.67
C GLY A 79 15.47 6.44 7.43
N TYR A 80 15.99 6.72 6.23
CA TYR A 80 16.49 8.07 5.88
C TYR A 80 15.44 9.14 6.17
N SER A 81 15.85 10.23 6.83
CA SER A 81 14.99 11.39 7.05
C SER A 81 15.72 12.69 6.76
N GLU A 82 14.96 13.67 6.27
CA GLU A 82 15.35 15.07 6.11
C GLU A 82 14.19 15.97 6.52
N ASP A 83 14.45 17.25 6.78
CA ASP A 83 13.39 18.19 7.19
C ASP A 83 12.48 18.57 6.01
N LEU A 84 11.24 18.97 6.31
CA LEU A 84 10.24 19.29 5.29
C LEU A 84 10.66 20.52 4.50
N LYS A 85 10.92 20.32 3.20
CA LYS A 85 11.39 21.38 2.31
C LYS A 85 10.26 22.34 1.95
N ASN A 86 10.60 23.63 1.93
CA ASN A 86 9.71 24.74 1.55
C ASN A 86 9.88 25.19 0.08
N ASN A 87 10.93 24.71 -0.59
CA ASN A 87 11.26 25.02 -1.98
C ASN A 87 11.63 23.74 -2.75
N CYS A 88 11.40 23.71 -4.07
CA CYS A 88 11.78 22.58 -4.91
C CYS A 88 13.26 22.60 -5.31
N ASP A 89 14.00 21.52 -5.00
CA ASP A 89 15.42 21.29 -5.39
C ASP A 89 15.67 21.15 -6.91
N ASN A 90 14.84 21.73 -7.78
CA ASN A 90 14.91 21.58 -9.25
C ASN A 90 14.35 22.78 -10.02
N CYS A 91 13.46 23.58 -9.40
CA CYS A 91 12.96 24.82 -10.01
C CYS A 91 12.79 25.96 -8.99
N ASN A 92 13.26 25.76 -7.76
CA ASN A 92 13.13 26.67 -6.60
C ASN A 92 11.70 27.12 -6.24
N SER A 93 10.66 26.62 -6.90
CA SER A 93 9.27 26.98 -6.59
C SER A 93 8.87 26.57 -5.17
N LYS A 94 8.12 27.47 -4.51
CA LYS A 94 7.48 27.24 -3.20
C LYS A 94 6.14 26.50 -3.31
N ASN A 95 5.63 26.28 -4.53
CA ASN A 95 4.36 25.58 -4.76
C ASN A 95 4.59 24.08 -4.60
N LEU A 96 4.57 23.61 -3.34
CA LEU A 96 4.79 22.22 -2.97
C LEU A 96 3.51 21.62 -2.40
N LEU A 97 2.96 20.64 -3.12
CA LEU A 97 1.73 19.95 -2.78
C LEU A 97 2.03 18.69 -1.97
N LYS A 98 1.37 18.56 -0.82
CA LYS A 98 1.34 17.30 -0.04
C LYS A 98 0.31 16.35 -0.68
N ILE A 99 0.78 15.30 -1.34
CA ILE A 99 -0.06 14.24 -1.92
C ILE A 99 -0.12 13.06 -0.93
N GLY A 100 -1.10 13.11 -0.03
CA GLY A 100 -1.67 11.94 0.63
C GLY A 100 -3.11 11.78 0.17
N VAL A 101 -3.48 10.61 -0.36
CA VAL A 101 -4.79 10.38 -0.97
C VAL A 101 -5.31 9.03 -0.52
N GLY A 102 -6.52 9.00 0.04
CA GLY A 102 -7.32 7.79 0.22
C GLY A 102 -8.55 7.80 -0.67
N THR A 103 -9.31 6.70 -0.60
CA THR A 103 -10.61 6.53 -1.29
C THR A 103 -11.56 7.72 -1.13
N GLU A 104 -11.54 8.37 0.03
CA GLU A 104 -12.41 9.48 0.42
C GLU A 104 -12.12 10.80 -0.33
N GLN A 105 -10.84 11.06 -0.66
CA GLN A 105 -10.43 12.24 -1.44
C GLN A 105 -10.66 12.01 -2.94
N ILE A 106 -10.54 10.76 -3.41
CA ILE A 106 -10.92 10.35 -4.76
C ILE A 106 -12.45 10.44 -4.94
N GLU A 107 -13.24 10.04 -3.95
CA GLU A 107 -14.71 10.11 -3.98
C GLU A 107 -15.20 11.56 -4.13
N LYS A 108 -14.73 12.47 -3.27
CA LYS A 108 -15.06 13.91 -3.37
C LYS A 108 -14.59 14.51 -4.70
N SER A 109 -13.41 14.11 -5.19
CA SER A 109 -12.89 14.54 -6.48
C SER A 109 -13.77 14.13 -7.66
N LEU A 110 -14.21 12.86 -7.69
CA LEU A 110 -15.03 12.34 -8.78
C LEU A 110 -16.46 12.90 -8.70
N LYS A 111 -17.04 13.08 -7.51
CA LYS A 111 -18.36 13.73 -7.33
C LYS A 111 -18.36 15.18 -7.84
N ASN A 112 -17.27 15.92 -7.66
CA ASN A 112 -17.15 17.29 -8.19
C ASN A 112 -17.00 17.35 -9.72
N ILE A 113 -16.53 16.28 -10.37
CA ILE A 113 -16.33 16.23 -11.84
C ILE A 113 -17.52 15.56 -12.54
N PHE A 114 -18.21 14.66 -11.85
CA PHE A 114 -19.32 13.84 -12.33
C PHE A 114 -20.48 13.83 -11.32
N PRO A 115 -21.15 14.98 -11.06
CA PRO A 115 -22.19 15.08 -10.03
C PRO A 115 -23.37 14.14 -10.29
N GLU A 116 -23.75 13.97 -11.56
CA GLU A 116 -24.87 13.11 -12.01
C GLU A 116 -24.56 11.59 -11.98
N LYS A 117 -23.45 11.16 -11.38
CA LYS A 117 -23.00 9.76 -11.42
C LYS A 117 -22.99 9.08 -10.06
N ARG A 118 -23.47 7.84 -10.05
CA ARG A 118 -23.60 6.98 -8.87
C ARG A 118 -22.23 6.45 -8.49
N ILE A 119 -21.51 7.25 -7.71
CA ILE A 119 -20.15 6.96 -7.21
C ILE A 119 -20.28 6.27 -5.85
N PHE A 120 -19.92 4.98 -5.80
CA PHE A 120 -19.94 4.16 -4.59
C PHE A 120 -18.52 3.89 -4.08
N ARG A 121 -18.32 3.98 -2.76
CA ARG A 121 -17.04 3.72 -2.11
C ARG A 121 -17.09 2.42 -1.31
N PHE A 122 -16.32 1.43 -1.77
CA PHE A 122 -16.24 0.11 -1.17
C PHE A 122 -15.04 0.00 -0.22
N ASP A 123 -15.30 0.07 1.09
CA ASP A 123 -14.29 -0.17 2.13
C ASP A 123 -14.77 -1.16 3.21
N MET A 124 -13.81 -1.69 3.98
CA MET A 124 -13.99 -2.77 4.95
C MET A 124 -14.79 -2.37 6.21
N GLN A 125 -15.19 -1.10 6.32
CA GLN A 125 -16.03 -0.58 7.41
C GLN A 125 -17.47 -0.34 6.95
N SER A 126 -17.73 -0.35 5.63
CA SER A 126 -19.06 -0.27 5.00
C SER A 126 -19.82 -1.59 4.96
N VAL A 127 -19.15 -2.72 5.20
CA VAL A 127 -19.74 -4.07 5.20
C VAL A 127 -19.23 -4.86 6.40
N ARG A 128 -20.02 -4.88 7.47
CA ARG A 128 -19.71 -5.50 8.78
C ARG A 128 -20.58 -6.72 9.08
N ASN A 129 -21.80 -6.77 8.55
CA ASN A 129 -22.72 -7.90 8.71
C ASN A 129 -23.18 -8.48 7.36
N LYS A 130 -23.91 -9.62 7.42
CA LYS A 130 -24.36 -10.35 6.22
C LYS A 130 -25.32 -9.52 5.36
N THR A 131 -26.25 -8.81 6.00
CA THR A 131 -27.26 -7.96 5.34
C THR A 131 -26.63 -6.78 4.61
N GLU A 132 -25.63 -6.13 5.20
CA GLU A 132 -24.82 -5.10 4.53
C GLU A 132 -24.03 -5.66 3.34
N LYS A 133 -23.60 -6.93 3.39
CA LYS A 133 -22.94 -7.59 2.25
C LYS A 133 -23.92 -7.83 1.10
N GLU A 134 -25.14 -8.26 1.41
CA GLU A 134 -26.23 -8.45 0.44
C GLU A 134 -26.67 -7.10 -0.17
N ASN A 135 -26.86 -6.06 0.64
CA ASN A 135 -27.12 -4.69 0.17
C ASN A 135 -25.96 -4.11 -0.66
N SER A 136 -24.71 -4.43 -0.31
CA SER A 136 -23.54 -3.94 -1.07
C SER A 136 -23.51 -4.47 -2.51
N LEU A 137 -24.06 -5.67 -2.78
CA LEU A 137 -24.18 -6.18 -4.16
C LEU A 137 -25.15 -5.32 -4.99
N VAL A 138 -26.24 -4.85 -4.39
CA VAL A 138 -27.18 -3.92 -5.05
C VAL A 138 -26.48 -2.60 -5.35
N TRP A 139 -25.80 -2.00 -4.37
CA TRP A 139 -25.08 -0.73 -4.56
C TRP A 139 -23.91 -0.83 -5.55
N LEU A 140 -23.24 -1.97 -5.64
CA LEU A 140 -22.21 -2.24 -6.66
C LEU A 140 -22.82 -2.43 -8.06
N ASN A 141 -24.00 -3.04 -8.16
CA ASN A 141 -24.77 -3.16 -9.41
C ASN A 141 -25.35 -1.82 -9.88
N ASP A 142 -25.69 -0.90 -8.97
CA ASP A 142 -26.10 0.47 -9.30
C ASP A 142 -24.97 1.50 -9.39
N ALA A 143 -23.74 1.17 -9.00
CA ALA A 143 -22.62 2.09 -9.14
C ALA A 143 -22.20 2.27 -10.61
N ASP A 144 -22.09 3.52 -11.06
CA ASP A 144 -21.46 3.87 -12.34
C ASP A 144 -19.92 3.88 -12.16
N ILE A 145 -19.45 4.33 -10.98
CA ILE A 145 -18.04 4.29 -10.57
C ILE A 145 -17.92 3.65 -9.18
N ILE A 146 -17.08 2.63 -9.06
CA ILE A 146 -16.77 1.91 -7.82
C ILE A 146 -15.34 2.28 -7.40
N ILE A 147 -15.19 2.95 -6.25
CA ILE A 147 -13.89 3.32 -5.67
C ILE A 147 -13.57 2.37 -4.52
N GLY A 148 -12.37 1.80 -4.45
CA GLY A 148 -12.02 0.94 -3.32
C GLY A 148 -10.60 0.43 -3.29
N THR A 149 -10.36 -0.48 -2.34
CA THR A 149 -9.05 -1.03 -2.01
C THR A 149 -8.99 -2.54 -2.33
N LYS A 150 -8.19 -3.32 -1.60
CA LYS A 150 -8.00 -4.77 -1.77
C LYS A 150 -9.30 -5.60 -1.74
N MET A 151 -10.39 -5.07 -1.19
CA MET A 151 -11.71 -5.73 -1.27
C MET A 151 -12.30 -5.77 -2.69
N ILE A 152 -11.87 -4.89 -3.61
CA ILE A 152 -12.26 -4.98 -5.03
C ILE A 152 -11.57 -6.17 -5.73
N THR A 153 -10.46 -6.68 -5.19
CA THR A 153 -9.73 -7.85 -5.75
C THR A 153 -10.25 -9.20 -5.26
N THR A 154 -11.16 -9.22 -4.28
CA THR A 154 -11.65 -10.45 -3.62
C THR A 154 -13.19 -10.57 -3.71
N GLY A 155 -13.71 -11.79 -3.83
CA GLY A 155 -15.14 -12.13 -3.63
C GLY A 155 -16.15 -11.66 -4.70
N PHE A 156 -16.13 -10.41 -5.14
CA PHE A 156 -17.19 -9.82 -5.96
C PHE A 156 -17.00 -10.09 -7.45
N ASP A 157 -18.10 -10.13 -8.21
CA ASP A 157 -18.11 -10.20 -9.68
C ASP A 157 -18.82 -8.95 -10.20
N PHE A 158 -18.30 -8.36 -11.27
CA PHE A 158 -18.80 -7.10 -11.83
C PHE A 158 -19.10 -7.32 -13.32
N SER A 159 -20.30 -6.95 -13.76
CA SER A 159 -20.71 -6.98 -15.18
C SER A 159 -20.45 -5.64 -15.87
N SER A 160 -20.24 -5.68 -17.18
CA SER A 160 -20.08 -4.49 -18.03
C SER A 160 -18.96 -3.55 -17.59
N VAL A 161 -17.81 -4.08 -17.15
CA VAL A 161 -16.65 -3.27 -16.77
C VAL A 161 -15.96 -2.75 -18.03
N GLY A 162 -15.79 -1.43 -18.11
CA GLY A 162 -15.13 -0.76 -19.23
C GLY A 162 -13.78 -0.16 -18.90
N LEU A 163 -13.57 0.19 -17.63
CA LEU A 163 -12.33 0.81 -17.16
C LEU A 163 -11.94 0.31 -15.78
N ILE A 164 -10.68 -0.08 -15.63
CA ILE A 164 -9.99 -0.21 -14.35
C ILE A 164 -8.89 0.86 -14.29
N GLY A 165 -9.11 1.87 -13.45
CA GLY A 165 -8.11 2.89 -13.10
C GLY A 165 -7.37 2.52 -11.82
N VAL A 166 -6.05 2.39 -11.90
CA VAL A 166 -5.17 2.08 -10.77
C VAL A 166 -4.38 3.33 -10.39
N ILE A 167 -4.48 3.72 -9.11
CA ILE A 167 -4.00 5.00 -8.58
C ILE A 167 -3.00 4.77 -7.44
N LEU A 168 -1.85 5.47 -7.52
CA LEU A 168 -0.86 5.60 -6.44
C LEU A 168 -0.31 4.25 -5.94
N VAL A 169 0.17 3.41 -6.86
CA VAL A 169 0.79 2.10 -6.57
C VAL A 169 2.03 2.20 -5.67
N GLU A 170 2.64 3.38 -5.61
CA GLU A 170 3.74 3.72 -4.71
C GLU A 170 3.35 3.50 -3.24
N GLN A 171 2.06 3.62 -2.89
CA GLN A 171 1.55 3.36 -1.54
C GLN A 171 1.65 1.88 -1.10
N GLU A 172 1.86 0.93 -2.01
CA GLU A 172 2.23 -0.46 -1.66
C GLU A 172 3.77 -0.60 -1.70
N LEU A 173 4.45 -0.09 -2.73
CA LEU A 173 5.93 -0.18 -2.87
C LEU A 173 6.71 0.45 -1.71
N GLN A 174 6.19 1.53 -1.10
CA GLN A 174 6.81 2.19 0.05
C GLN A 174 6.54 1.50 1.40
N ILE A 175 5.71 0.45 1.44
CA ILE A 175 5.48 -0.32 2.66
C ILE A 175 6.74 -1.12 2.97
N ALA A 176 7.30 -0.91 4.16
CA ALA A 176 8.49 -1.59 4.68
C ALA A 176 8.23 -3.07 5.01
N LYS A 177 8.01 -3.89 3.98
CA LYS A 177 7.92 -5.35 4.02
C LYS A 177 8.58 -5.95 2.77
N TYR A 178 9.30 -7.06 2.95
CA TYR A 178 10.00 -7.79 1.87
C TYR A 178 9.07 -8.35 0.77
N ASN A 179 7.76 -8.38 1.03
CA ASN A 179 6.73 -8.93 0.15
C ASN A 179 5.79 -7.85 -0.43
N SER A 180 6.08 -6.56 -0.25
CA SER A 180 5.27 -5.45 -0.79
C SER A 180 5.18 -5.45 -2.32
N GLU A 181 6.29 -5.69 -3.02
CA GLU A 181 6.30 -5.78 -4.49
C GLU A 181 5.44 -6.93 -5.02
N GLU A 182 5.51 -8.10 -4.36
CA GLU A 182 4.74 -9.29 -4.72
C GLU A 182 3.25 -9.08 -4.43
N LYS A 183 2.91 -8.44 -3.31
CA LYS A 183 1.54 -8.06 -2.98
C LYS A 183 0.99 -7.07 -4.01
N LEU A 184 1.78 -6.09 -4.48
CA LEU A 184 1.38 -5.24 -5.61
C LEU A 184 1.12 -6.08 -6.87
N PHE A 185 2.06 -6.93 -7.27
CA PHE A 185 1.94 -7.75 -8.48
C PHE A 185 0.66 -8.59 -8.47
N ILE A 186 0.41 -9.29 -7.36
CA ILE A 186 -0.79 -10.13 -7.18
C ILE A 186 -2.08 -9.29 -7.20
N ASN A 187 -2.12 -8.16 -6.49
CA ASN A 187 -3.31 -7.29 -6.46
C ASN A 187 -3.65 -6.76 -7.86
N ILE A 188 -2.64 -6.32 -8.62
CA ILE A 188 -2.85 -5.80 -9.99
C ILE A 188 -3.26 -6.93 -10.95
N LYS A 189 -2.61 -8.09 -10.91
CA LYS A 189 -2.99 -9.24 -11.75
C LYS A 189 -4.41 -9.73 -11.45
N GLN A 190 -4.84 -9.71 -10.19
CA GLN A 190 -6.22 -10.00 -9.80
C GLN A 190 -7.22 -8.96 -10.34
N LEU A 191 -6.87 -7.67 -10.39
CA LEU A 191 -7.72 -6.63 -11.00
C LEU A 191 -7.87 -6.82 -12.51
N ILE A 192 -6.78 -7.09 -13.23
CA ILE A 192 -6.79 -7.35 -14.67
C ILE A 192 -7.68 -8.57 -14.96
N GLY A 193 -7.50 -9.67 -14.22
CA GLY A 193 -8.31 -10.89 -14.29
C GLY A 193 -9.76 -10.77 -13.76
N ARG A 194 -10.17 -9.56 -13.35
CA ARG A 194 -11.57 -9.22 -13.05
C ARG A 194 -12.22 -8.46 -14.20
N GLY A 195 -11.51 -7.50 -14.81
CA GLY A 195 -11.99 -6.78 -15.98
C GLY A 195 -12.08 -7.64 -17.25
N ALA A 196 -11.11 -8.52 -17.47
CA ALA A 196 -11.06 -9.39 -18.66
C ALA A 196 -12.04 -10.60 -18.60
N ARG A 197 -13.07 -10.56 -17.75
CA ARG A 197 -14.07 -11.63 -17.63
C ARG A 197 -15.12 -11.52 -18.74
N ARG A 198 -15.73 -12.65 -19.09
CA ARG A 198 -16.80 -12.78 -20.10
C ARG A 198 -16.46 -12.24 -21.51
N GLY A 199 -15.19 -11.93 -21.80
CA GLY A 199 -14.78 -11.36 -23.09
C GLY A 199 -15.06 -9.86 -23.23
N GLU A 200 -15.38 -9.16 -22.14
CA GLU A 200 -15.60 -7.71 -22.16
C GLU A 200 -14.29 -6.95 -22.38
N GLU A 201 -14.24 -6.04 -23.37
CA GLU A 201 -13.12 -5.11 -23.52
C GLU A 201 -13.08 -4.11 -22.35
N THR A 202 -12.28 -4.43 -21.34
CA THR A 202 -11.88 -3.51 -20.25
C THR A 202 -10.60 -2.77 -20.63
N THR A 203 -10.66 -1.43 -20.65
CA THR A 203 -9.48 -0.58 -20.64
C THR A 203 -8.84 -0.61 -19.24
N PHE A 204 -7.52 -0.74 -19.17
CA PHE A 204 -6.78 -0.66 -17.89
C PHE A 204 -5.78 0.49 -17.95
N VAL A 205 -5.85 1.39 -16.97
CA VAL A 205 -5.01 2.59 -16.85
C VAL A 205 -4.31 2.59 -15.49
N LEU A 206 -2.99 2.45 -15.47
CA LEU A 206 -2.17 2.61 -14.27
C LEU A 206 -1.48 3.97 -14.31
N GLN A 207 -1.82 4.85 -13.38
CA GLN A 207 -1.18 6.15 -13.24
C GLN A 207 -0.19 6.14 -12.07
N SER A 208 1.06 6.48 -12.36
CA SER A 208 2.20 6.35 -11.45
C SER A 208 3.12 7.57 -11.53
N PHE A 209 3.74 7.86 -10.40
CA PHE A 209 4.77 8.87 -10.21
C PHE A 209 6.21 8.34 -10.39
N ILE A 210 6.38 7.02 -10.40
CA ILE A 210 7.62 6.32 -10.74
C ILE A 210 7.36 5.24 -11.80
N PRO A 211 6.79 5.59 -12.97
CA PRO A 211 6.39 4.63 -14.02
C PRO A 211 7.56 3.77 -14.51
N GLU A 212 8.79 4.27 -14.39
CA GLU A 212 10.02 3.57 -14.74
C GLU A 212 10.43 2.45 -13.76
N ASN A 213 9.74 2.31 -12.62
CA ASN A 213 10.04 1.29 -11.62
C ASN A 213 9.95 -0.13 -12.22
N PRO A 214 10.98 -0.99 -12.06
CA PRO A 214 11.02 -2.30 -12.70
C PRO A 214 9.81 -3.20 -12.39
N THR A 215 9.31 -3.16 -11.16
CA THR A 215 8.15 -3.94 -10.73
C THR A 215 6.86 -3.46 -11.42
N ILE A 216 6.70 -2.15 -11.63
CA ILE A 216 5.57 -1.61 -12.41
C ILE A 216 5.65 -2.07 -13.87
N LYS A 217 6.84 -2.04 -14.51
CA LYS A 217 7.02 -2.54 -15.88
C LYS A 217 6.68 -4.03 -16.00
N MET A 218 7.24 -4.86 -15.12
CA MET A 218 6.99 -6.31 -15.11
C MET A 218 5.50 -6.65 -14.89
N ILE A 219 4.74 -5.83 -14.15
CA ILE A 219 3.29 -6.00 -13.99
C ILE A 219 2.54 -5.73 -15.31
N LEU A 220 2.96 -4.74 -16.09
CA LEU A 220 2.31 -4.34 -17.35
C LEU A 220 2.64 -5.27 -18.53
N GLU A 221 3.82 -5.89 -18.48
CA GLU A 221 4.29 -6.93 -19.40
C GLU A 221 3.72 -8.34 -19.07
N ASP A 222 2.94 -8.47 -17.98
CA ASP A 222 2.60 -9.73 -17.30
C ASP A 222 3.79 -10.67 -17.01
N ASN A 223 4.97 -10.09 -16.83
CA ASN A 223 6.27 -10.77 -16.78
C ASN A 223 6.57 -11.36 -15.39
N TYR A 224 5.64 -12.16 -14.88
CA TYR A 224 5.73 -12.80 -13.56
C TYR A 224 6.99 -13.65 -13.42
N LYS A 225 7.48 -14.27 -14.50
CA LYS A 225 8.70 -15.09 -14.48
C LYS A 225 9.94 -14.26 -14.11
N ASN A 226 10.16 -13.11 -14.76
CA ASN A 226 11.31 -12.26 -14.44
C ASN A 226 11.14 -11.58 -13.08
N PHE A 227 9.92 -11.19 -12.73
CA PHE A 227 9.59 -10.67 -11.39
C PHE A 227 9.96 -11.67 -10.28
N PHE A 228 9.49 -12.92 -10.40
CA PHE A 228 9.78 -13.99 -9.44
C PHE A 228 11.28 -14.28 -9.33
N ILE A 229 12.01 -14.30 -10.45
CA ILE A 229 13.48 -14.52 -10.46
C ILE A 229 14.23 -13.35 -9.81
N LYS A 230 13.81 -12.09 -10.03
CA LYS A 230 14.34 -10.90 -9.34
C LYS A 230 14.13 -11.05 -7.83
N THR A 231 12.88 -11.20 -7.41
CA THR A 231 12.52 -11.19 -5.99
C THR A 231 13.08 -12.39 -5.23
N LEU A 232 13.21 -13.58 -5.83
CA LEU A 232 13.91 -14.70 -5.19
C LEU A 232 15.40 -14.42 -4.94
N LYS A 233 16.11 -13.77 -5.88
CA LYS A 233 17.52 -13.40 -5.67
C LYS A 233 17.66 -12.40 -4.52
N GLU A 234 16.80 -11.40 -4.48
CA GLU A 234 16.76 -10.39 -3.40
C GLU A 234 16.43 -11.03 -2.04
N ARG A 235 15.42 -11.90 -1.98
CA ARG A 235 15.05 -12.59 -0.72
C ARG A 235 16.12 -13.58 -0.25
N LYS A 236 16.90 -14.19 -1.16
CA LYS A 236 18.06 -15.00 -0.78
C LYS A 236 19.21 -14.14 -0.23
N LEU A 237 19.41 -12.94 -0.76
CA LEU A 237 20.48 -12.02 -0.33
C LEU A 237 20.20 -11.41 1.06
N PHE A 238 18.95 -11.03 1.33
CA PHE A 238 18.57 -10.30 2.56
C PHE A 238 17.98 -11.18 3.67
N ASN A 239 18.06 -12.50 3.53
CA ASN A 239 17.44 -13.50 4.42
C ASN A 239 15.93 -13.23 4.61
N TYR A 240 15.12 -13.64 3.63
CA TYR A 240 13.66 -13.60 3.67
C TYR A 240 13.04 -14.92 3.13
N PRO A 241 11.76 -15.21 3.45
CA PRO A 241 11.05 -16.39 2.94
C PRO A 241 11.06 -16.47 1.40
N PRO A 242 11.27 -17.66 0.80
CA PRO A 242 11.21 -18.99 1.42
C PRO A 242 12.55 -19.52 1.96
N PHE A 243 13.62 -18.71 2.02
CA PHE A 243 14.97 -19.20 2.37
C PHE A 243 15.20 -19.35 3.88
N ILE A 244 14.37 -18.69 4.69
CA ILE A 244 14.31 -18.76 6.15
C ILE A 244 12.85 -18.63 6.63
N GLU A 245 12.58 -18.97 7.89
CA GLU A 245 11.35 -18.56 8.57
C GLU A 245 11.41 -17.09 9.00
N TYR A 246 10.28 -16.39 8.90
CA TYR A 246 10.13 -14.98 9.28
C TYR A 246 8.90 -14.82 10.17
N ALA A 247 9.07 -14.15 11.31
CA ALA A 247 7.98 -13.85 12.23
C ALA A 247 8.02 -12.41 12.75
N ILE A 248 6.86 -11.88 13.11
CA ILE A 248 6.69 -10.60 13.79
C ILE A 248 5.96 -10.86 15.10
N LEU A 249 6.61 -10.47 16.20
CA LEU A 249 5.99 -10.25 17.51
C LEU A 249 5.58 -8.78 17.60
N GLU A 250 4.30 -8.48 17.79
CA GLU A 250 3.77 -7.13 17.96
C GLU A 250 3.13 -7.00 19.35
N TYR A 251 3.66 -6.10 20.19
CA TYR A 251 3.06 -5.77 21.49
C TYR A 251 2.36 -4.41 21.44
N ARG A 252 1.13 -4.33 21.97
CA ARG A 252 0.29 -3.13 21.91
C ARG A 252 -0.32 -2.74 23.26
N ASN A 253 -0.06 -1.52 23.72
CA ASN A 253 -0.63 -0.99 24.96
C ASN A 253 -1.14 0.44 24.78
N ALA A 254 -2.12 0.89 25.57
CA ALA A 254 -2.57 2.28 25.56
C ALA A 254 -1.48 3.25 26.06
N GLU A 255 -0.57 2.76 26.90
CA GLU A 255 0.53 3.53 27.48
C GLU A 255 1.87 3.21 26.79
N LYS A 256 2.52 4.24 26.21
CA LYS A 256 3.77 4.09 25.44
C LYS A 256 4.91 3.48 26.28
N THR A 257 5.02 3.88 27.55
CA THR A 257 6.04 3.42 28.50
C THR A 257 5.92 1.93 28.81
N LYS A 258 4.72 1.43 29.16
CA LYS A 258 4.47 -0.02 29.28
C LYS A 258 4.79 -0.77 28.00
N ALA A 259 4.38 -0.26 26.83
CA ALA A 259 4.64 -0.92 25.55
C ALA A 259 6.15 -1.01 25.23
N LEU A 260 6.92 0.04 25.51
CA LEU A 260 8.37 0.09 25.30
C LEU A 260 9.12 -0.81 26.30
N ASN A 261 8.71 -0.83 27.57
CA ASN A 261 9.36 -1.64 28.59
C ASN A 261 9.09 -3.13 28.37
N TYR A 262 7.86 -3.51 28.00
CA TYR A 262 7.53 -4.89 27.65
C TYR A 262 8.37 -5.38 26.46
N ILE A 263 8.43 -4.61 25.35
CA ILE A 263 9.17 -5.06 24.17
C ILE A 263 10.69 -5.13 24.42
N LYS A 264 11.25 -4.25 25.26
CA LYS A 264 12.66 -4.33 25.69
C LYS A 264 12.93 -5.60 26.50
N ASN A 265 12.08 -5.91 27.48
CA ASN A 265 12.22 -7.11 28.31
C ASN A 265 12.07 -8.39 27.47
N LEU A 266 11.11 -8.41 26.52
CA LEU A 266 10.93 -9.53 25.60
C LEU A 266 12.14 -9.69 24.66
N LYS A 267 12.70 -8.59 24.14
CA LYS A 267 13.94 -8.63 23.34
C LYS A 267 15.09 -9.22 24.17
N ALA A 268 15.32 -8.73 25.38
CA ALA A 268 16.38 -9.26 26.25
C ALA A 268 16.21 -10.76 26.57
N LYS A 269 14.97 -11.23 26.76
CA LYS A 269 14.69 -12.68 26.90
C LYS A 269 15.03 -13.45 25.62
N LEU A 270 14.68 -12.93 24.45
CA LEU A 270 14.97 -13.55 23.16
C LEU A 270 16.47 -13.52 22.83
N ASP A 271 17.17 -12.44 23.13
CA ASP A 271 18.63 -12.32 23.01
C ASP A 271 19.33 -13.38 23.87
N ASN A 272 18.88 -13.55 25.13
CA ASN A 272 19.38 -14.60 26.02
C ASN A 272 19.07 -16.02 25.51
N LEU A 273 17.93 -16.26 24.86
CA LEU A 273 17.60 -17.57 24.27
C LEU A 273 18.45 -17.87 23.02
N ASN A 274 18.98 -16.85 22.35
CA ASN A 274 19.67 -16.92 21.06
C ASN A 274 21.20 -17.13 21.23
N PHE A 275 21.61 -17.99 22.17
CA PHE A 275 23.02 -18.21 22.53
C PHE A 275 23.93 -18.61 21.35
N ASP A 276 23.37 -19.24 20.31
CA ASP A 276 24.10 -19.67 19.11
C ASP A 276 24.03 -18.67 17.94
N GLY A 277 23.34 -17.54 18.13
CA GLY A 277 23.24 -16.46 17.15
C GLY A 277 22.47 -16.80 15.87
N LYS A 278 21.75 -17.93 15.79
CA LYS A 278 21.08 -18.37 14.56
C LYS A 278 19.85 -17.55 14.17
N ILE A 279 19.28 -16.79 15.11
CA ILE A 279 18.12 -15.92 14.86
C ILE A 279 18.59 -14.46 14.77
N GLU A 280 18.27 -13.78 13.68
CA GLU A 280 18.41 -12.33 13.52
C GLU A 280 17.19 -11.64 14.19
N ILE A 281 17.46 -10.84 15.24
CA ILE A 281 16.46 -10.22 16.12
C ILE A 281 16.47 -8.69 15.92
N ILE A 282 15.43 -8.14 15.28
CA ILE A 282 15.33 -6.71 14.95
C ILE A 282 14.16 -6.06 15.71
N SER A 283 14.44 -5.15 16.64
CA SER A 283 13.42 -4.42 17.40
C SER A 283 13.18 -3.00 16.86
N THR A 284 11.92 -2.57 16.74
CA THR A 284 11.58 -1.19 16.37
C THR A 284 11.76 -0.23 17.54
N GLU A 285 12.62 0.78 17.41
CA GLU A 285 12.81 1.83 18.45
C GLU A 285 11.59 2.77 18.59
N ASN A 286 10.87 2.99 17.48
CA ASN A 286 9.73 3.89 17.40
C ASN A 286 8.41 3.13 17.36
N ALA A 287 7.48 3.48 18.26
CA ALA A 287 6.11 2.99 18.21
C ALA A 287 5.33 3.65 17.06
N PHE A 288 4.46 2.88 16.41
CA PHE A 288 3.35 3.45 15.66
C PHE A 288 2.09 3.49 16.54
N LYS A 289 1.31 4.58 16.48
CA LYS A 289 0.05 4.69 17.22
C LYS A 289 -1.13 4.32 16.32
N LYS A 290 -2.01 3.44 16.78
CA LYS A 290 -3.19 2.95 16.03
C LYS A 290 -4.31 2.59 17.02
N PHE A 291 -5.55 2.98 16.73
CA PHE A 291 -6.72 2.77 17.62
C PHE A 291 -6.44 3.13 19.10
N ASN A 292 -5.80 4.27 19.31
CA ASN A 292 -5.30 4.78 20.61
C ASN A 292 -4.29 3.91 21.37
N GLN A 293 -3.81 2.80 20.79
CA GLN A 293 -2.72 1.98 21.31
C GLN A 293 -1.38 2.36 20.65
N PHE A 294 -0.28 2.24 21.39
CA PHE A 294 1.09 2.28 20.90
C PHE A 294 1.56 0.85 20.63
N HIS A 295 2.07 0.60 19.43
CA HIS A 295 2.49 -0.70 18.95
C HIS A 295 4.01 -0.73 18.74
N TYR A 296 4.68 -1.72 19.32
CA TYR A 296 6.10 -2.01 19.13
C TYR A 296 6.28 -3.40 18.53
N LYS A 297 7.38 -3.61 17.80
CA LYS A 297 7.67 -4.87 17.10
C LYS A 297 9.07 -5.42 17.39
N ILE A 298 9.13 -6.75 17.43
CA ILE A 298 10.34 -7.53 17.17
C ILE A 298 10.08 -8.36 15.91
N ILE A 299 10.93 -8.18 14.91
CA ILE A 299 11.03 -9.07 13.75
C ILE A 299 12.06 -10.14 14.11
N LEU A 300 11.72 -11.39 13.84
CA LEU A 300 12.59 -12.55 14.01
C LEU A 300 12.76 -13.23 12.66
N LYS A 301 14.00 -13.62 12.37
CA LYS A 301 14.42 -14.25 11.11
C LYS A 301 15.37 -15.39 11.43
N GLY A 302 15.15 -16.58 10.89
CA GLY A 302 16.12 -17.66 11.03
C GLY A 302 15.64 -19.01 10.50
N LYS A 303 16.44 -20.04 10.73
CA LYS A 303 15.97 -21.43 10.62
C LYS A 303 15.37 -21.85 11.95
N ASP A 304 14.43 -22.81 11.88
CA ASP A 304 13.85 -23.46 13.07
C ASP A 304 13.25 -22.46 14.09
N LEU A 305 12.75 -21.33 13.58
CA LEU A 305 12.25 -20.20 14.37
C LEU A 305 11.03 -20.61 15.22
N ARG A 306 10.23 -21.56 14.74
CA ARG A 306 9.17 -22.22 15.54
C ARG A 306 9.70 -22.89 16.81
N ILE A 307 10.87 -23.55 16.75
CA ILE A 307 11.48 -24.22 17.89
C ILE A 307 12.03 -23.17 18.87
N PHE A 308 12.71 -22.14 18.37
CA PHE A 308 13.17 -21.00 19.17
C PHE A 308 12.01 -20.30 19.93
N LEU A 309 10.86 -20.13 19.27
CA LEU A 309 9.67 -19.50 19.86
C LEU A 309 9.01 -20.31 20.99
N GLU A 310 9.28 -21.61 21.14
CA GLU A 310 8.84 -22.38 22.31
C GLU A 310 9.39 -21.78 23.62
N GLY A 311 10.59 -21.16 23.59
CA GLY A 311 11.19 -20.46 24.73
C GLY A 311 10.41 -19.23 25.23
N ILE A 312 9.48 -18.69 24.42
CA ILE A 312 8.53 -17.63 24.81
C ILE A 312 7.06 -18.04 24.66
N LYS A 313 6.78 -19.36 24.62
CA LYS A 313 5.44 -19.92 24.45
C LYS A 313 4.45 -19.42 25.51
N LYS A 314 4.89 -19.33 26.76
CA LYS A 314 4.06 -18.81 27.85
C LYS A 314 3.59 -17.40 27.55
N GLU A 315 4.51 -16.50 27.20
CA GLU A 315 4.17 -15.12 26.84
C GLU A 315 3.20 -15.05 25.66
N ILE A 316 3.42 -15.83 24.59
CA ILE A 316 2.55 -15.89 23.41
C ILE A 316 1.10 -16.32 23.76
N PHE A 317 0.93 -17.25 24.71
CA PHE A 317 -0.40 -17.76 25.08
C PHE A 317 -1.06 -17.02 26.26
N THR A 318 -0.30 -16.35 27.15
CA THR A 318 -0.87 -15.66 28.32
C THR A 318 -1.03 -14.16 28.15
N GLU A 319 -0.24 -13.49 27.31
CA GLU A 319 -0.30 -12.03 27.16
C GLU A 319 -1.20 -11.61 26.01
N SER A 320 -2.45 -11.26 26.33
CA SER A 320 -3.47 -10.75 25.39
C SER A 320 -3.06 -9.50 24.58
N HIS A 321 -2.05 -8.77 25.03
CA HIS A 321 -1.49 -7.60 24.35
C HIS A 321 -0.34 -7.93 23.38
N LEU A 322 0.17 -9.16 23.39
CA LEU A 322 1.16 -9.68 22.44
C LEU A 322 0.46 -10.43 21.31
N SER A 323 0.93 -10.26 20.08
CA SER A 323 0.56 -11.14 18.96
C SER A 323 1.79 -11.64 18.22
N LEU A 324 1.73 -12.91 17.81
CA LEU A 324 2.70 -13.55 16.92
C LEU A 324 2.06 -13.71 15.53
N SER A 325 2.85 -13.45 14.49
CA SER A 325 2.48 -13.72 13.10
C SER A 325 3.71 -14.19 12.32
N PHE A 326 3.53 -15.19 11.46
CA PHE A 326 4.50 -15.59 10.44
C PHE A 326 4.08 -14.98 9.08
N GLU A 327 5.04 -14.64 8.21
CA GLU A 327 4.80 -14.17 6.81
C GLU A 327 5.58 -14.99 5.77
#